data_AF-A0A842TWA5-F1
#
_entry.id   AF-A0A842TWA5-F1
#
_cell.length_a   1.000
_cell.length_b   1.000
_cell.length_c   1.000
_cell.angle_alpha   90.00
_cell.angle_beta   90.00
_cell.angle_gamma   90.00
#
_symmetry.space_group_name_H-M   'P 1'
#
loop_
_entity.id
_entity.type
_entity.pdbx_description
1 polymer ?
#
loop_
_entity_poly.entity_id
_entity_poly.type
_entity_poly.pdbx_seq_one_letter_code
_entity_poly.pdbx_strand_id
1 'polypeptide(L)' 'MELDTIAQFGLAIFGIAAITLVARKNKWGFVVGLISQPFFFITAVINRQWGLFVLSTIYTFSWIYGIYNWFYKAKN' A
#
# COMPACT_ATOMS: atom_id res chain seq x y z
N MET A 1 -15.34 3.01 -17.54
CA MET A 1 -14.55 3.62 -16.45
C MET A 1 -13.09 3.39 -16.80
N GLU A 2 -12.28 4.44 -16.78
CA GLU A 2 -10.85 4.33 -17.11
C GLU A 2 -10.12 3.48 -16.06
N LEU A 3 -9.07 2.76 -16.49
CA LEU A 3 -8.25 1.93 -15.61
C LEU A 3 -7.67 2.74 -14.45
N ASP A 4 -7.27 3.98 -14.72
CA ASP A 4 -6.77 4.89 -13.69
C ASP A 4 -7.85 5.23 -12.64
N THR A 5 -9.10 5.46 -13.06
CA THR A 5 -10.19 5.72 -12.11
C THR A 5 -10.41 4.53 -11.18
N ILE A 6 -10.40 3.30 -11.71
CA ILE A 6 -10.49 2.08 -10.89
C ILE A 6 -9.32 2.02 -9.90
N ALA A 7 -8.12 2.36 -10.35
CA ALA A 7 -6.95 2.38 -9.50
C ALA A 7 -7.04 3.43 -8.39
N GLN A 8 -7.52 4.64 -8.68
CA GLN A 8 -7.75 5.67 -7.67
C GLN A 8 -8.78 5.25 -6.61
N PHE A 9 -9.87 4.58 -7.01
CA PHE A 9 -10.84 4.02 -6.04
C PHE A 9 -10.20 2.91 -5.18
N GLY A 10 -9.43 2.00 -5.79
CA GLY A 10 -8.67 1.00 -5.05
C GLY A 10 -7.70 1.63 -4.06
N LEU A 11 -6.96 2.66 -4.49
CA LEU A 11 -6.02 3.41 -3.66
C LEU A 11 -6.71 4.09 -2.49
N ALA A 12 -7.85 4.74 -2.72
CA ALA A 12 -8.64 5.36 -1.66
C ALA A 12 -9.10 4.33 -0.63
N ILE A 13 -9.68 3.21 -1.06
CA ILE A 13 -10.22 2.18 -0.16
C ILE A 13 -9.09 1.48 0.61
N PHE A 14 -8.11 0.91 -0.10
CA PHE A 14 -7.05 0.13 0.52
C PHE A 14 -6.04 1.01 1.25
N GLY A 15 -5.72 2.19 0.73
CA GLY A 15 -4.80 3.13 1.38
C GLY A 15 -5.35 3.64 2.72
N ILE A 16 -6.61 4.10 2.77
CA ILE A 16 -7.23 4.57 4.02
C ILE A 16 -7.39 3.41 5.01
N ALA A 17 -7.82 2.23 4.54
CA ALA A 17 -7.97 1.06 5.39
C ALA A 17 -6.63 0.61 5.98
N ALA A 18 -5.54 0.61 5.19
CA ALA A 18 -4.20 0.28 5.64
C ALA A 18 -3.75 1.19 6.79
N ILE A 19 -3.81 2.51 6.58
CA ILE A 19 -3.37 3.50 7.57
C ILE A 19 -4.22 3.41 8.85
N THR A 20 -5.53 3.24 8.71
CA THR A 20 -6.44 3.09 9.85
C THR A 20 -6.12 1.84 10.67
N LEU A 21 -5.85 0.71 10.02
CA LEU A 21 -5.47 -0.53 10.70
C LEU A 21 -4.11 -0.41 11.39
N VAL A 22 -3.11 0.19 10.73
CA VAL A 22 -1.80 0.45 11.33
C VAL A 22 -1.91 1.35 12.56
N ALA A 23 -2.68 2.45 12.48
CA ALA A 23 -2.90 3.36 13.60
C ALA A 23 -3.56 2.66 14.80
N ARG A 24 -4.40 1.65 14.55
CA ARG A 24 -5.03 0.80 15.57
C ARG A 24 -4.14 -0.35 16.04
N LYS A 25 -2.85 -0.35 15.70
CA LYS A 25 -1.89 -1.43 16.01
C LYS A 25 -2.36 -2.81 15.50
N ASN A 26 -3.14 -2.84 14.42
CA ASN A 26 -3.60 -4.07 13.80
C ASN A 26 -2.63 -4.49 12.69
N LYS A 27 -1.99 -5.65 12.88
CA LYS A 27 -1.00 -6.22 11.94
C LYS A 27 -1.49 -6.36 10.50
N TRP A 28 -2.80 -6.56 10.30
CA TRP A 28 -3.38 -6.66 8.95
C TRP A 28 -3.28 -5.34 8.16
N GLY A 29 -3.06 -4.21 8.83
CA GLY A 29 -2.82 -2.93 8.17
C GLY A 29 -1.62 -2.97 7.22
N PHE A 30 -0.57 -3.74 7.54
CA PHE A 30 0.58 -3.87 6.64
C PHE A 30 0.27 -4.69 5.38
N VAL A 31 -0.60 -5.71 5.51
CA VAL A 31 -1.05 -6.52 4.37
C VAL A 31 -1.93 -5.70 3.44
N VAL A 32 -2.89 -4.97 4.01
CA VAL A 32 -3.77 -4.07 3.24
C VAL A 32 -2.95 -2.95 2.57
N GLY A 33 -1.93 -2.43 3.26
CA GLY A 33 -0.99 -1.46 2.70
C GLY A 33 -0.23 -2.00 1.50
N LEU A 34 0.21 -3.26 1.54
CA LEU A 34 0.85 -3.92 0.40
C LEU A 34 -0.11 -4.11 -0.78
N ILE A 35 -1.36 -4.49 -0.52
CA ILE A 35 -2.42 -4.61 -1.54
C ILE A 35 -2.73 -3.25 -2.20
N SER A 36 -2.51 -2.14 -1.50
CA SER A 36 -2.69 -0.80 -2.11
C SER A 36 -1.62 -0.45 -3.15
N GLN A 37 -0.44 -1.08 -3.12
CA GLN A 37 0.71 -0.69 -3.96
C GLN A 37 0.50 -0.88 -5.47
N PRO A 38 -0.10 -1.98 -5.98
CA PRO A 38 -0.45 -2.11 -7.39
C PRO A 38 -1.26 -0.92 -7.92
N PHE A 39 -2.19 -0.39 -7.13
CA PHE A 39 -3.01 0.76 -7.52
C PHE A 39 -2.19 2.06 -7.60
N PHE A 40 -1.28 2.28 -6.65
CA PHE A 40 -0.30 3.37 -6.73
C PHE A 40 0.56 3.27 -8.00
N PHE A 41 1.05 2.07 -8.34
CA PHE A 41 1.86 1.87 -9.54
C PHE A 41 1.07 2.13 -10.82
N ILE A 42 -0.17 1.64 -10.93
CA ILE A 42 -1.03 1.87 -12.10
C ILE A 42 -1.26 3.37 -12.31
N THR A 43 -1.70 4.09 -11.28
CA THR A 43 -1.93 5.54 -11.38
C THR A 43 -0.64 6.29 -11.67
N ALA A 44 0.49 5.91 -11.06
CA ALA A 44 1.77 6.56 -11.29
C ALA A 44 2.27 6.41 -12.74
N VAL A 45 2.16 5.21 -13.32
CA VAL A 45 2.61 4.94 -14.69
C VAL A 45 1.70 5.62 -15.72
N ILE A 46 0.37 5.51 -15.57
CA ILE A 46 -0.60 6.13 -16.49
C ILE A 46 -0.43 7.65 -16.52
N ASN A 47 -0.25 8.27 -15.35
CA ASN A 47 -0.14 9.72 -15.22
C ASN A 47 1.31 10.24 -15.30
N ARG A 48 2.29 9.38 -15.65
CA ARG A 48 3.73 9.74 -15.73
C ARG A 48 4.29 10.36 -14.43
N GLN A 49 3.75 9.98 -13.28
CA GLN A 49 4.15 10.49 -11.96
C GLN A 49 5.33 9.68 -11.40
N TRP A 50 6.53 9.89 -11.93
CA TRP A 50 7.72 9.13 -11.52
C TRP A 50 8.09 9.29 -10.05
N GLY A 51 7.84 10.46 -9.45
CA GLY A 51 8.01 10.65 -8.01
C GLY A 51 7.10 9.73 -7.20
N LEU A 52 5.85 9.56 -7.62
CA LEU A 52 4.90 8.63 -6.98
C LEU A 52 5.32 7.17 -7.19
N PHE A 53 5.85 6.83 -8.36
CA PHE A 53 6.34 5.48 -8.66
C PHE A 53 7.52 5.07 -7.75
N VAL A 54 8.48 5.97 -7.54
CA VAL A 54 9.60 5.73 -6.61
C VAL A 54 9.10 5.64 -5.18
N LEU A 55 8.18 6.53 -4.77
CA LEU A 55 7.56 6.50 -3.45
C LEU A 55 6.84 5.17 -3.19
N SER A 56 6.02 4.68 -4.12
CA SER A 56 5.28 3.42 -3.98
C SER A 56 6.21 2.21 -3.97
N THR A 57 7.35 2.28 -4.67
CA THR A 57 8.41 1.27 -4.58
C THR A 57 8.96 1.17 -3.16
N ILE A 58 9.31 2.31 -2.54
CA ILE A 58 9.81 2.35 -1.17
C ILE A 58 8.73 1.90 -0.17
N TYR A 59 7.47 2.31 -0.40
CA TYR A 59 6.34 1.87 0.42
C TYR A 59 6.13 0.36 0.34
N THR A 60 6.27 -0.24 -0.84
CA THR A 60 6.20 -1.70 -1.01
C THR A 60 7.18 -2.42 -0.08
N PHE A 61 8.45 -1.99 -0.06
CA PHE A 61 9.44 -2.56 0.85
C PHE A 61 9.10 -2.30 2.33
N SER A 62 8.60 -1.12 2.65
CA SER A 62 8.20 -0.75 4.02
C SER A 62 7.02 -1.60 4.52
N TRP A 63 6.03 -1.88 3.66
CA TRP A 63 4.91 -2.76 3.97
C TRP A 63 5.35 -4.20 4.18
N ILE A 64 6.22 -4.73 3.31
CA ILE A 64 6.81 -6.07 3.46
C ILE A 64 7.58 -6.17 4.78
N TYR A 65 8.40 -5.17 5.11
CA TYR A 65 9.13 -5.11 6.37
C TYR A 65 8.19 -5.08 7.58
N GLY A 66 7.09 -4.33 7.49
CA GLY A 66 6.04 -4.31 8.52
C GLY A 66 5.36 -5.68 8.71
N ILE A 67 5.03 -6.37 7.62
CA ILE A 67 4.50 -7.74 7.65
C ILE A 67 5.50 -8.67 8.34
N TYR A 68 6.76 -8.65 7.93
CA TYR A 68 7.81 -9.49 8.53
C TYR A 68 7.90 -9.28 10.05
N ASN A 69 7.98 -8.02 10.50
CA ASN A 69 8.09 -7.71 11.93
C ASN A 69 6.85 -8.12 12.74
N TRP A 70 5.65 -7.84 12.23
CA TRP A 70 4.43 -8.08 13.01
C TRP A 70 3.92 -9.51 12.97
N PHE A 71 4.23 -10.26 11.91
CA PHE A 71 3.79 -11.65 11.78
C PHE A 71 4.86 -12.64 12.24
N TYR A 72 6.14 -12.39 11.94
CA TYR A 72 7.22 -13.32 12.26
C TYR A 72 7.97 -12.92 13.52
N LYS A 73 8.34 -11.64 13.69
CA LYS A 73 9.10 -11.22 14.88
C LYS A 73 8.25 -11.16 16.16
N ALA A 74 6.96 -10.87 16.07
CA ALA A 74 6.06 -10.86 17.24
C ALA A 74 5.76 -12.26 17.82
N LYS A 75 6.19 -13.34 17.16
CA LYS A 75 5.97 -14.73 17.59
C LYS A 75 7.20 -15.34 18.29
N ASN A 76 8.35 -14.67 18.24
CA ASN A 76 9.59 -15.02 18.93
C ASN A 76 9.82 -14.08 20.11
#